data_AF-A0A3S9F7J1-F1
#
_entry.id   AF-A0A3S9F7J1-F1
#
_cell.length_a   1.000
_cell.length_b   1.000
_cell.length_c   1.000
_cell.angle_alpha   90.00
_cell.angle_beta   90.00
_cell.angle_gamma   90.00
#
_symmetry.space_group_name_H-M   'P 1'
#
loop_
_entity.id
_entity.type
_entity.pdbx_description
1 polymer ?
#
loop_
_entity_poly.entity_id
_entity_poly.type
_entity_poly.pdbx_seq_one_letter_code
_entity_poly.pdbx_strand_id
1 'polypeptide(L)' 'MRKSFDAARVQAKLGEEVTPHILRHTRATWLMQRRVPIWDAAGSLGMTVK' A
#
# COMPACT_ATOMS: atom_id res chain seq x y z
N MET A 1 13.92 -12.33 5.81
CA MET A 1 13.79 -13.07 4.53
C MET A 1 12.39 -12.83 3.95
N ARG A 2 12.21 -11.89 3.01
CA ARG A 2 10.93 -11.62 2.31
C ARG A 2 10.94 -12.18 0.87
N LYS A 3 11.37 -13.44 0.73
CA LYS A 3 11.66 -14.07 -0.58
C LYS A 3 10.50 -14.01 -1.59
N SER A 4 9.27 -14.18 -1.14
CA SER A 4 8.10 -14.19 -2.03
C SER A 4 7.79 -12.83 -2.65
N PHE A 5 7.88 -11.75 -1.85
CA PHE A 5 7.66 -10.40 -2.35
C PHE A 5 8.78 -9.98 -3.30
N ASP A 6 10.04 -10.27 -2.96
CA ASP A 6 11.19 -9.92 -3.80
C ASP A 6 11.12 -10.65 -5.15
N ALA A 7 10.74 -11.93 -5.15
CA ALA A 7 10.51 -12.70 -6.37
C ALA A 7 9.38 -12.10 -7.23
N ALA A 8 8.25 -11.73 -6.62
CA ALA A 8 7.14 -11.10 -7.34
C ALA A 8 7.52 -9.74 -7.94
N ARG A 9 8.27 -8.92 -7.20
CA ARG A 9 8.80 -7.62 -7.66
C ARG A 9 9.69 -7.79 -8.89
N VAL A 10 10.62 -8.74 -8.85
CA VAL A 10 11.52 -9.06 -9.97
C VAL A 10 10.73 -9.58 -11.18
N GLN A 11 9.78 -10.50 -10.97
CA GLN A 11 8.91 -10.99 -12.05
C GLN A 11 8.08 -9.87 -12.70
N ALA A 12 7.64 -8.89 -11.91
CA ALA A 12 6.93 -7.71 -12.39
C ALA A 12 7.85 -6.64 -13.01
N LYS A 13 9.18 -6.87 -13.07
CA LYS A 13 10.20 -5.93 -13.59
C LYS A 13 10.20 -4.58 -12.87
N LEU A 14 9.94 -4.59 -11.56
CA LEU A 14 9.92 -3.38 -10.72
C LEU A 14 11.28 -3.17 -10.05
N GLY A 15 11.67 -1.91 -9.84
CA GLY A 15 12.93 -1.54 -9.19
C GLY A 15 12.93 -1.83 -7.68
N GLU A 16 14.09 -1.73 -7.04
CA GLU A 16 14.29 -2.07 -5.61
C GLU A 16 13.61 -1.09 -4.66
N GLU A 17 13.30 0.11 -5.15
CA GLU A 17 12.48 1.11 -4.45
C GLU A 17 11.06 0.61 -4.16
N VAL A 18 10.57 -0.39 -4.91
CA VAL A 18 9.26 -0.98 -4.68
C VAL A 18 9.30 -1.93 -3.49
N THR A 19 8.95 -1.39 -2.32
CA THR A 19 8.86 -2.12 -1.06
C THR A 19 7.39 -2.45 -0.70
N PRO A 20 7.13 -3.43 0.20
CA PRO A 20 5.76 -3.73 0.64
C PRO A 20 5.02 -2.52 1.22
N HIS A 21 5.76 -1.55 1.79
CA HIS A 21 5.18 -0.35 2.35
C HIS A 21 4.48 0.53 1.30
N ILE A 22 4.97 0.51 0.05
CA ILE A 22 4.34 1.24 -1.06
C ILE A 22 2.92 0.74 -1.31
N LEU A 23 2.65 -0.57 -1.18
CA LEU A 23 1.30 -1.11 -1.36
C LEU A 23 0.30 -0.51 -0.36
N ARG A 24 0.73 -0.25 0.88
CA ARG A 24 -0.10 0.42 1.89
C ARG A 24 -0.43 1.85 1.47
N HIS A 25 0.54 2.60 0.94
CA HIS A 25 0.34 3.95 0.42
C HIS A 25 -0.54 3.95 -0.84
N THR A 26 -0.31 3.04 -1.78
CA THR A 26 -1.14 2.90 -2.98
C THR A 26 -2.60 2.64 -2.61
N ARG A 27 -2.87 1.76 -1.63
CA ARG A 27 -4.22 1.53 -1.12
C ARG A 27 -4.82 2.81 -0.51
N ALA A 28 -4.05 3.57 0.28
CA ALA A 28 -4.52 4.84 0.84
C ALA A 28 -4.90 5.83 -0.27
N THR A 29 -4.06 5.99 -1.29
CA THR A 29 -4.34 6.84 -2.46
C THR A 29 -5.64 6.43 -3.15
N TRP A 30 -5.87 5.13 -3.38
CA TRP A 30 -7.09 4.67 -4.04
C TRP A 30 -8.36 4.90 -3.21
N LEU A 31 -8.29 4.73 -1.89
CA LEU A 31 -9.41 5.03 -1.00
C LEU A 31 -9.77 6.53 -1.05
N MET A 32 -8.76 7.40 -1.05
CA MET A 32 -8.96 8.84 -1.18
C MET A 32 -9.52 9.22 -2.56
N GLN A 33 -9.00 8.64 -3.65
CA GLN A 33 -9.50 8.86 -5.01
C GLN A 33 -10.97 8.43 -5.16
N ARG A 34 -11.38 7.36 -4.47
CA ARG A 34 -12.76 6.89 -4.44
C ARG A 34 -13.66 7.67 -3.48
N ARG A 35 -13.14 8.70 -2.81
CA ARG A 35 -13.85 9.52 -1.81
C ARG A 35 -14.45 8.69 -0.67
N VAL A 36 -13.77 7.62 -0.28
CA VAL A 36 -14.13 6.86 0.93
C VAL A 36 -14.00 7.78 2.14
N PRO A 37 -14.96 7.80 3.08
CA PRO A 37 -14.85 8.59 4.30
C PRO A 37 -13.51 8.35 5.00
N ILE A 38 -12.86 9.43 5.44
CA ILE A 38 -11.49 9.36 5.99
C ILE A 38 -11.39 8.43 7.20
N TRP A 39 -12.45 8.38 8.04
CA TRP A 39 -12.55 7.49 9.19
C TRP A 39 -12.55 6.02 8.79
N ASP A 40 -13.30 5.65 7.75
CA ASP A 40 -13.35 4.27 7.24
C ASP A 40 -12.03 3.88 6.58
N ALA A 41 -11.45 4.80 5.80
CA ALA A 41 -10.16 4.58 5.17
C ALA A 41 -9.05 4.38 6.22
N ALA A 42 -8.98 5.27 7.22
CA ALA A 42 -8.01 5.21 8.29
C ALA A 42 -8.19 3.98 9.18
N GLY A 43 -9.43 3.63 9.56
CA GLY A 43 -9.75 2.42 10.31
C GLY A 43 -9.31 1.16 9.56
N SER A 44 -9.61 1.06 8.26
CA SER A 44 -9.20 -0.09 7.46
C SER A 44 -7.68 -0.17 7.21
N LEU A 45 -6.97 0.95 7.29
CA LEU A 45 -5.51 0.99 7.21
C LEU A 45 -4.86 0.79 8.58
N GLY A 46 -5.57 0.91 9.70
CA GLY A 46 -4.96 1.00 11.03
C GLY A 46 -4.13 2.28 11.17
N MET A 47 -4.66 3.41 10.72
CA MET A 47 -4.09 4.75 10.87
C MET A 47 -4.97 5.57 11.81
N THR A 48 -4.37 6.45 12.60
CA THR A 48 -5.10 7.41 13.44
C THR A 48 -5.38 8.67 12.64
N VAL A 49 -6.63 9.12 12.64
CA VAL A 49 -7.00 10.45 12.13
C VAL A 49 -6.73 11.48 13.23
N LYS A 50 -6.14 12.61 12.88
CA LYS A 50 -5.92 13.75 13.79
C LYS A 50 -7.10 14.70 13.76
#